data_AF-A0A4Y7J1W3-F1
#
_entry.id   AF-A0A4Y7J1W3-F1
#
_cell.length_a   1.000
_cell.length_b   1.000
_cell.length_c   1.000
_cell.angle_alpha   90.00
_cell.angle_beta   90.00
_cell.angle_gamma   90.00
#
_symmetry.space_group_name_H-M   'P 1'
#
loop_
_entity.id
_entity.type
_entity.pdbx_description
1 polymer ?
#
loop_
_entity_poly.entity_id
_entity_poly.type
_entity_poly.pdbx_seq_one_letter_code
_entity_poly.pdbx_strand_id
1 'polypeptide(L)'
;MEMGSWPWIRSHVFVSYFSWNVGSLGSFAHGMHLHNTNSLSKSCKKVCFPLQISSSSSDGSEPVKLLLITGIMGICRWGFMHSAEAIRKQEVTDNLPQASVRDLGVILMGAGYEVFLKGPTLYAFKGLAGRFAPIGVHIAMLLIMAGGTLSATGSFRGSVTVPQGLNFVMGDVLGPNGFLSKPTPAFNTEVHVNKFIMEYYNSGEISQYRTDLSLFDLDGKEVMRKTISVNDPLRYDGITIYQTDWSISALQVLKNDEGPFNLAVARLKLNGDKKLFGTFLPTGGNADAPDVKGISMLARDLQSIILYDEEGKFVGVRRPNSKLPIDINGTKVEIVDAIGSTGLDLKVSI
;
A
#
# COMPACT_ATOMS: atom_id res chain seq x y z
N MET A 1 -16.90 -15.41 -36.06
CA MET A 1 -18.01 -15.38 -35.09
C MET A 1 -17.68 -14.32 -34.06
N GLU A 2 -18.58 -13.34 -34.02
CA GLU A 2 -18.80 -12.18 -33.15
C GLU A 2 -17.76 -11.67 -32.13
N MET A 3 -17.67 -10.34 -32.15
CA MET A 3 -17.16 -9.42 -31.14
C MET A 3 -17.95 -9.52 -29.81
N GLY A 4 -17.25 -9.41 -28.69
CA GLY A 4 -17.82 -9.16 -27.37
C GLY A 4 -16.93 -8.16 -26.60
N SER A 5 -17.46 -6.96 -26.39
CA SER A 5 -16.86 -5.76 -25.81
C SER A 5 -16.54 -5.85 -24.31
N TRP A 6 -15.42 -5.25 -23.89
CA TRP A 6 -15.23 -4.77 -22.51
C TRP A 6 -14.56 -3.37 -22.53
N PRO A 7 -15.19 -2.32 -21.96
CA PRO A 7 -14.57 -1.01 -21.77
C PRO A 7 -13.79 -0.95 -20.44
N TRP A 8 -13.08 0.16 -20.20
CA TRP A 8 -12.42 0.58 -18.95
C TRP A 8 -10.92 0.26 -18.79
N ILE A 9 -10.08 1.03 -19.47
CA ILE A 9 -8.80 1.51 -18.91
C ILE A 9 -8.77 3.04 -19.12
N ARG A 10 -9.16 3.80 -18.08
CA ARG A 10 -8.82 5.22 -17.96
C ARG A 10 -7.89 5.35 -16.76
N SER A 11 -6.67 5.76 -17.06
CA SER A 11 -5.65 6.20 -16.10
C SER A 11 -6.19 7.38 -15.29
N HIS A 12 -6.60 7.11 -14.05
CA HIS A 12 -6.85 8.16 -13.07
C HIS A 12 -5.53 8.48 -12.35
N VAL A 13 -4.91 9.59 -12.75
CA VAL A 13 -3.93 10.30 -11.91
C VAL A 13 -4.71 10.87 -10.72
N PHE A 14 -4.48 10.29 -9.55
CA PHE A 14 -5.10 10.69 -8.30
C PHE A 14 -4.44 11.99 -7.81
N VAL A 15 -5.03 13.15 -8.14
CA VAL A 15 -4.67 14.43 -7.51
C VAL A 15 -5.51 14.58 -6.24
N SER A 16 -4.94 14.17 -5.11
CA SER A 16 -5.56 14.36 -3.80
C SER A 16 -5.60 15.84 -3.44
N TYR A 17 -6.78 16.47 -3.53
CA TYR A 17 -7.03 17.76 -2.90
C TYR A 17 -7.27 17.54 -1.39
N PHE A 18 -6.28 17.87 -0.56
CA PHE A 18 -6.44 17.94 0.89
C PHE A 18 -7.36 19.13 1.24
N SER A 19 -8.58 18.83 1.68
CA SER A 19 -9.54 19.82 2.20
C SER A 19 -9.44 19.86 3.73
N TRP A 20 -8.81 20.91 4.29
CA TRP A 20 -8.89 21.20 5.72
C TRP A 20 -10.28 21.76 6.05
N ASN A 21 -11.05 21.04 6.87
CA ASN A 21 -12.38 21.44 7.33
C ASN A 21 -12.24 22.01 8.74
N VAL A 22 -12.28 23.34 8.89
CA VAL A 22 -12.33 24.00 10.20
C VAL A 22 -13.75 24.54 10.40
N GLY A 23 -14.58 23.72 11.04
CA GLY A 23 -15.92 24.11 11.47
C GLY A 23 -16.07 23.84 12.97
N SER A 24 -16.09 24.90 13.78
CA SER A 24 -16.63 24.91 15.14
C SER A 24 -16.49 26.32 15.73
N LEU A 25 -17.54 27.14 15.59
CA LEU A 25 -18.06 28.07 16.60
C LEU A 25 -19.16 28.93 15.95
N GLY A 26 -20.41 28.61 16.28
CA GLY A 26 -21.58 29.36 15.87
C GLY A 26 -22.11 30.27 16.98
N SER A 27 -22.96 31.20 16.54
CA SER A 27 -23.95 32.00 17.27
C SER A 27 -23.45 33.22 18.07
N PHE A 28 -23.80 34.42 17.59
CA PHE A 28 -25.01 35.13 18.04
C PHE A 28 -25.36 36.28 17.08
N ALA A 29 -26.65 36.42 16.78
CA ALA A 29 -27.22 37.38 15.85
C ALA A 29 -27.84 38.59 16.57
N HIS A 30 -27.80 39.76 15.92
CA HIS A 30 -28.79 40.87 15.86
C HIS A 30 -28.07 42.05 15.16
N GLY A 31 -28.58 42.80 14.18
CA GLY A 31 -29.81 42.83 13.39
C GLY A 31 -29.72 44.14 12.59
N MET A 32 -30.07 44.12 11.29
CA MET A 32 -30.71 45.22 10.53
C MET A 32 -30.63 44.94 9.03
N HIS A 33 -31.82 45.00 8.42
CA HIS A 33 -32.11 44.93 7.00
C HIS A 33 -31.30 45.95 6.18
N LEU A 34 -30.75 45.50 5.04
CA LEU A 34 -30.67 46.29 3.81
C LEU A 34 -30.63 45.34 2.60
N HIS A 35 -31.37 45.71 1.57
CA HIS A 35 -31.76 44.89 0.42
C HIS A 35 -30.59 44.53 -0.51
N ASN A 36 -30.59 43.27 -0.94
CA ASN A 36 -30.21 42.78 -2.27
C ASN A 36 -28.74 42.94 -2.76
N THR A 37 -27.86 42.00 -2.37
CA THR A 37 -26.62 41.66 -3.09
C THR A 37 -26.35 40.15 -3.03
N ASN A 38 -27.25 39.33 -3.57
CA ASN A 38 -27.24 37.87 -3.39
C ASN A 38 -26.85 37.07 -4.65
N SER A 39 -25.91 37.59 -5.47
CA SER A 39 -25.47 36.90 -6.70
C SER A 39 -24.00 36.40 -6.67
N LEU A 40 -23.15 36.86 -5.75
CA LEU A 40 -21.70 36.57 -5.79
C LEU A 40 -21.17 35.66 -4.65
N SER A 41 -22.05 35.05 -3.86
CA SER A 41 -21.65 34.41 -2.59
C SER A 41 -21.44 32.88 -2.61
N LYS A 42 -21.63 32.17 -3.72
CA LYS A 42 -21.64 30.68 -3.68
C LYS A 42 -20.43 29.95 -4.26
N SER A 43 -19.37 30.62 -4.68
CA SER A 43 -18.14 29.92 -5.09
C SER A 43 -16.89 30.73 -4.80
N CYS A 44 -16.47 30.76 -3.53
CA CYS A 44 -15.12 31.23 -3.19
C CYS A 44 -14.61 30.47 -1.96
N LYS A 45 -14.22 29.19 -2.18
CA LYS A 45 -13.27 28.54 -1.28
C LYS A 45 -11.98 29.37 -1.36
N LYS A 46 -11.48 29.83 -0.21
CA LYS A 46 -10.34 30.75 -0.02
C LYS A 46 -9.14 30.39 -0.89
N VAL A 47 -9.14 30.88 -2.12
CA VAL A 47 -7.99 31.05 -3.00
C VAL A 47 -8.20 32.45 -3.59
N CYS A 48 -7.17 33.25 -3.46
CA CYS A 48 -7.17 34.68 -3.69
C CYS A 48 -7.01 34.96 -5.18
N PHE A 49 -8.01 35.58 -5.81
CA PHE A 49 -8.04 35.80 -7.26
C PHE A 49 -7.76 37.26 -7.62
N PRO A 50 -6.93 37.52 -8.65
CA PRO A 50 -6.78 38.84 -9.20
C PRO A 50 -8.01 39.29 -10.02
N LEU A 51 -8.33 40.57 -9.91
CA LEU A 51 -9.42 41.26 -10.57
C LEU A 51 -8.82 42.35 -11.46
N GLN A 52 -9.14 42.36 -12.75
CA GLN A 52 -8.78 43.46 -13.65
C GLN A 52 -10.05 44.18 -14.09
N ILE A 53 -9.99 45.50 -14.12
CA ILE A 53 -11.11 46.38 -14.44
C ILE A 53 -10.63 47.35 -15.52
N SER A 54 -11.43 47.59 -16.54
CA SER A 54 -11.11 48.59 -17.57
C SER A 54 -12.36 49.36 -17.97
N SER A 55 -12.26 50.68 -18.09
CA SER A 55 -13.24 51.45 -18.85
C SER A 55 -12.86 51.42 -20.33
N SER A 56 -13.83 51.08 -21.18
CA SER A 56 -13.67 51.13 -22.64
C SER A 56 -14.97 51.63 -23.27
N SER A 57 -14.98 52.84 -23.84
CA SER A 57 -16.09 53.34 -24.64
C SER A 57 -15.81 53.11 -26.12
N SER A 58 -16.63 52.32 -26.81
CA SER A 58 -16.73 52.37 -28.28
C SER A 58 -17.96 53.16 -28.74
N ASP A 59 -18.86 53.52 -27.83
CA ASP A 59 -20.09 54.23 -28.14
C ASP A 59 -20.56 55.04 -26.91
N GLY A 60 -20.13 56.31 -26.81
CA GLY A 60 -20.70 57.45 -26.06
C GLY A 60 -21.15 57.34 -24.58
N SER A 61 -21.18 56.15 -23.98
CA SER A 61 -21.67 55.87 -22.63
C SER A 61 -20.64 54.96 -21.98
N GLU A 62 -19.96 55.40 -20.91
CA GLU A 62 -18.80 54.68 -20.37
C GLU A 62 -19.22 53.46 -19.52
N PRO A 63 -19.04 52.20 -19.99
CA PRO A 63 -19.31 51.03 -19.18
C PRO A 63 -17.99 50.55 -18.56
N VAL A 64 -17.97 50.34 -17.25
CA VAL A 64 -16.82 49.71 -16.59
C VAL A 64 -16.92 48.21 -16.76
N LYS A 65 -15.90 47.61 -17.38
CA LYS A 65 -15.82 46.17 -17.57
C LYS A 65 -14.99 45.56 -16.45
N LEU A 66 -15.57 44.57 -15.79
CA LEU A 66 -14.98 43.82 -14.70
C LEU A 66 -14.56 42.45 -15.22
N LEU A 67 -13.30 42.11 -15.02
CA LEU A 67 -12.76 40.82 -15.35
C LEU A 67 -12.23 40.14 -14.08
N LEU A 68 -12.77 38.97 -13.76
CA LEU A 68 -12.21 38.13 -12.71
C LEU A 68 -11.24 37.14 -13.35
N ILE A 69 -9.96 37.23 -13.01
CA ILE A 69 -8.97 36.28 -13.50
C ILE A 69 -8.93 35.13 -12.49
N THR A 70 -9.65 34.05 -12.80
CA THR A 70 -9.62 32.81 -12.01
C THR A 70 -8.36 32.02 -12.36
N GLY A 71 -7.23 32.30 -11.70
CA GLY A 71 -6.02 31.51 -11.89
C GLY A 71 -4.91 31.80 -10.89
N ILE A 72 -4.12 30.78 -10.59
CA ILE A 72 -2.82 30.94 -9.92
C ILE A 72 -1.86 31.48 -10.99
N MET A 73 -1.87 32.80 -11.19
CA MET A 73 -0.95 33.43 -12.13
C MET A 73 0.45 33.39 -11.51
N GLY A 74 1.32 32.59 -12.10
CA GLY A 74 2.71 32.44 -11.68
C GLY A 74 3.47 33.78 -11.63
N ILE A 75 4.52 33.79 -10.83
CA ILE A 75 5.47 34.90 -10.69
C ILE A 75 5.93 35.34 -12.10
N CYS A 76 5.75 36.62 -12.40
CA CYS A 76 6.25 37.35 -13.58
C CYS A 76 5.51 37.14 -14.91
N ARG A 77 4.41 37.89 -15.09
CA ARG A 77 4.37 39.04 -16.03
C ARG A 77 3.01 39.73 -15.93
N TRP A 78 3.00 40.88 -15.26
CA TRP A 78 1.83 41.76 -15.16
C TRP A 78 1.70 42.51 -16.47
N GLY A 79 0.84 42.01 -17.36
CA GLY A 79 0.45 42.73 -18.57
C GLY A 79 -0.93 43.34 -18.36
N PHE A 80 -1.03 44.67 -18.38
CA PHE A 80 -2.33 45.32 -18.45
C PHE A 80 -2.96 44.93 -19.80
N MET A 81 -4.09 44.22 -19.76
CA MET A 81 -4.88 44.04 -20.98
C MET A 81 -5.54 45.37 -21.35
N HIS A 82 -5.12 45.93 -22.48
CA HIS A 82 -5.59 47.23 -22.96
C HIS A 82 -6.77 47.11 -23.96
N SER A 83 -7.05 45.90 -24.46
CA SER A 83 -8.15 45.67 -25.41
C SER A 83 -9.40 45.14 -24.69
N ALA A 84 -10.50 45.85 -24.88
CA ALA A 84 -11.82 45.48 -24.39
C ALA A 84 -12.35 44.16 -24.99
N GLU A 85 -11.91 43.82 -26.20
CA GLU A 85 -12.28 42.58 -26.87
C GLU A 85 -11.58 41.38 -26.24
N ALA A 86 -10.31 41.54 -25.84
CA ALA A 86 -9.55 40.50 -25.15
C ALA A 86 -10.13 40.18 -23.76
N ILE A 87 -10.67 41.19 -23.08
CA ILE A 87 -11.35 41.04 -21.79
C ILE A 87 -12.67 40.27 -21.95
N ARG A 88 -13.46 40.55 -22.99
CA ARG A 88 -14.73 39.84 -23.26
C ARG A 88 -14.58 38.36 -23.59
N LYS A 89 -13.39 37.93 -24.02
CA LYS A 89 -13.10 36.52 -24.39
C LYS A 89 -12.71 35.66 -23.20
N GLN A 90 -12.69 36.22 -21.99
CA GLN A 90 -12.29 35.49 -20.79
C GLN A 90 -13.48 34.76 -20.14
N GLU A 91 -13.18 33.70 -19.39
CA GLU A 91 -14.18 32.80 -18.81
C GLU A 91 -15.12 33.47 -17.79
N VAL A 92 -14.63 34.47 -17.04
CA VAL A 92 -15.42 35.15 -16.00
C VAL A 92 -15.31 36.67 -16.15
N THR A 93 -16.29 37.27 -16.84
CA THR A 93 -16.37 38.72 -17.08
C THR A 93 -17.77 39.22 -16.77
N ASP A 94 -17.87 40.43 -16.19
CA ASP A 94 -19.13 41.10 -15.93
C ASP A 94 -19.06 42.59 -16.35
N ASN A 95 -20.21 43.20 -16.67
CA ASN A 95 -20.28 44.61 -17.07
C ASN A 95 -21.07 45.42 -16.03
N LEU A 96 -20.46 46.47 -15.50
CA LEU A 96 -21.07 47.35 -14.52
C LEU A 96 -21.46 48.68 -15.19
N PRO A 97 -22.77 48.90 -15.49
CA PRO A 97 -23.22 50.16 -16.04
C PRO A 97 -23.13 51.28 -14.98
N GLN A 98 -22.68 52.47 -15.38
CA GLN A 98 -22.59 53.68 -14.54
C GLN A 98 -21.63 53.60 -13.33
N ALA A 99 -20.68 52.67 -13.31
CA ALA A 99 -19.64 52.64 -12.28
C ALA A 99 -18.44 53.50 -12.68
N SER A 100 -17.76 54.12 -11.72
CA SER A 100 -16.47 54.77 -11.94
C SER A 100 -15.32 53.87 -11.48
N VAL A 101 -14.23 53.84 -12.24
CA VAL A 101 -13.04 53.03 -11.90
C VAL A 101 -12.41 53.50 -10.58
N ARG A 102 -12.52 54.80 -10.26
CA ARG A 102 -11.94 55.39 -9.05
C ARG A 102 -12.72 54.99 -7.80
N ASP A 103 -14.05 55.08 -7.83
CA ASP A 103 -14.90 54.74 -6.67
C ASP A 103 -14.79 53.24 -6.36
N LEU A 104 -14.75 52.42 -7.42
CA LEU A 104 -14.56 50.98 -7.29
C LEU A 104 -13.20 50.63 -6.66
N GLY A 105 -12.14 51.39 -6.99
CA GLY A 105 -10.85 51.24 -6.35
C GLY A 105 -10.86 51.55 -4.87
N VAL A 106 -11.58 52.59 -4.43
CA VAL A 106 -11.73 52.93 -3.02
C VAL A 106 -12.49 51.84 -2.26
N ILE A 107 -13.57 51.32 -2.84
CA ILE A 107 -14.34 50.21 -2.26
C ILE A 107 -13.48 48.95 -2.12
N LEU A 108 -12.67 48.63 -3.14
CA LEU A 108 -11.79 47.47 -3.13
C LEU A 108 -10.65 47.62 -2.11
N MET A 109 -10.06 48.81 -1.99
CA MET A 109 -9.09 49.12 -0.93
C MET A 109 -9.71 48.98 0.46
N GLY A 110 -10.94 49.49 0.67
CA GLY A 110 -11.69 49.32 1.92
C GLY A 110 -12.03 47.87 2.25
N ALA A 111 -12.20 47.03 1.21
CA ALA A 111 -12.38 45.59 1.34
C ALA A 111 -11.07 44.80 1.53
N GLY A 112 -9.92 45.47 1.63
CA GLY A 112 -8.60 44.87 1.87
C GLY A 112 -7.94 44.27 0.64
N TYR A 113 -8.23 44.77 -0.56
CA TYR A 113 -7.50 44.46 -1.79
C TYR A 113 -6.33 45.44 -1.98
N GLU A 114 -5.20 44.95 -2.47
CA GLU A 114 -4.15 45.80 -3.02
C GLU A 114 -4.56 46.22 -4.44
N VAL A 115 -4.69 47.54 -4.65
CA VAL A 115 -5.21 48.13 -5.89
C VAL A 115 -4.12 48.91 -6.62
N PHE A 116 -3.98 48.63 -7.92
CA PHE A 116 -3.05 49.29 -8.83
C PHE A 116 -3.83 49.95 -9.97
N LEU A 117 -3.73 51.28 -10.07
CA LEU A 117 -4.39 52.09 -11.08
C LEU A 117 -3.40 52.51 -12.17
N LYS A 118 -3.76 52.27 -13.44
CA LYS A 118 -3.01 52.76 -14.61
C LYS A 118 -3.98 53.26 -15.68
N GLY A 119 -4.19 54.58 -15.72
CA GLY A 119 -5.12 55.21 -16.66
C GLY A 119 -6.57 54.71 -16.48
N PRO A 120 -7.25 54.25 -17.55
CA PRO A 120 -8.62 53.72 -17.48
C PRO A 120 -8.70 52.29 -16.93
N THR A 121 -7.59 51.70 -16.49
CA THR A 121 -7.52 50.32 -15.99
C THR A 121 -7.16 50.27 -14.51
N LEU A 122 -7.81 49.37 -13.79
CA LEU A 122 -7.59 49.10 -12.37
C LEU A 122 -7.37 47.61 -12.19
N TYR A 123 -6.32 47.24 -11.47
CA TYR A 123 -6.08 45.87 -11.07
C TYR A 123 -6.15 45.77 -9.55
N ALA A 124 -6.88 44.80 -9.03
CA ALA A 124 -7.01 44.57 -7.60
C ALA A 124 -6.78 43.09 -7.30
N PHE A 125 -5.98 42.79 -6.28
CA PHE A 125 -5.88 41.41 -5.78
C PHE A 125 -5.85 41.44 -4.26
N LYS A 126 -6.31 40.36 -3.65
CA LYS A 126 -6.36 40.23 -2.20
C LYS A 126 -5.65 38.96 -1.84
N GLY A 127 -4.51 39.04 -1.16
CA GLY A 127 -3.81 37.89 -0.58
C GLY A 127 -2.60 37.39 -1.38
N LEU A 128 -1.50 37.16 -0.66
CA LEU A 128 -0.23 36.64 -1.19
C LEU A 128 -0.14 35.09 -1.23
N ALA A 129 -1.21 34.37 -0.86
CA ALA A 129 -1.17 32.91 -0.69
C ALA A 129 -0.74 32.17 -1.97
N GLY A 130 -1.11 32.68 -3.16
CA GLY A 130 -0.70 32.11 -4.45
C GLY A 130 0.81 32.18 -4.72
N ARG A 131 1.53 33.15 -4.13
CA ARG A 131 2.99 33.30 -4.31
C ARG A 131 3.78 32.28 -3.49
N PHE A 132 3.30 31.95 -2.30
CA PHE A 132 3.96 31.00 -1.40
C PHE A 132 3.49 29.56 -1.61
N ALA A 133 2.35 29.34 -2.30
CA ALA A 133 1.81 28.02 -2.56
C ALA A 133 2.82 27.07 -3.24
N PRO A 134 3.51 27.45 -4.34
CA PRO A 134 4.52 26.56 -4.94
C PRO A 134 5.68 26.28 -3.99
N ILE A 135 6.17 27.28 -3.24
CA ILE A 135 7.27 27.11 -2.29
C ILE A 135 6.89 26.10 -1.19
N GLY A 136 5.68 26.22 -0.64
CA GLY A 136 5.16 25.30 0.36
C GLY A 136 5.09 23.85 -0.14
N VAL A 137 4.63 23.64 -1.38
CA VAL A 137 4.58 22.30 -1.99
C VAL A 137 5.98 21.70 -2.15
N HIS A 138 6.97 22.49 -2.60
CA HIS A 138 8.34 21.99 -2.74
C HIS A 138 8.95 21.61 -1.40
N ILE A 139 8.75 22.42 -0.36
CA ILE A 139 9.22 22.11 1.00
C ILE A 139 8.55 20.83 1.51
N ALA A 140 7.24 20.67 1.31
CA ALA A 140 6.53 19.46 1.71
C ALA A 140 7.07 18.21 0.99
N MET A 141 7.32 18.30 -0.31
CA MET A 141 7.91 17.21 -1.09
C MET A 141 9.31 16.84 -0.57
N LEU A 142 10.16 17.82 -0.28
CA LEU A 142 11.50 17.59 0.29
C LEU A 142 11.43 16.94 1.67
N LEU A 143 10.50 17.37 2.53
CA LEU A 143 10.33 16.78 3.86
C LEU A 143 9.85 15.33 3.79
N ILE A 144 8.89 15.02 2.92
CA ILE A 144 8.42 13.64 2.71
C ILE A 144 9.56 12.77 2.20
N MET A 145 10.34 13.28 1.23
CA MET A 145 11.48 12.55 0.67
C MET A 145 12.58 12.34 1.72
N ALA A 146 12.93 13.36 2.49
CA ALA A 146 13.92 13.26 3.56
C ALA A 146 13.50 12.28 4.65
N GLY A 147 12.23 12.31 5.08
CA GLY A 147 11.67 11.35 6.03
C GLY A 147 11.70 9.92 5.49
N GLY A 148 11.32 9.71 4.23
CA GLY A 148 11.39 8.42 3.57
C GLY A 148 12.82 7.88 3.46
N THR A 149 13.79 8.72 3.08
CA THR A 149 15.21 8.35 3.03
C THR A 149 15.75 8.00 4.42
N LEU A 150 15.41 8.76 5.45
CA LEU A 150 15.83 8.49 6.83
C LEU A 150 15.26 7.15 7.34
N SER A 151 13.97 6.92 7.13
CA SER A 151 13.33 5.66 7.52
C SER A 151 13.91 4.46 6.75
N ALA A 152 14.16 4.60 5.45
CA ALA A 152 14.78 3.54 4.64
C ALA A 152 16.21 3.22 5.10
N THR A 153 17.04 4.24 5.34
CA THR A 153 18.45 4.07 5.73
C THR A 153 18.65 3.66 7.19
N GLY A 154 17.63 3.84 8.04
CA GLY A 154 17.60 3.32 9.41
C GLY A 154 16.88 1.99 9.57
N SER A 155 16.17 1.50 8.55
CA SER A 155 15.36 0.28 8.66
C SER A 155 16.17 -1.01 8.70
N PHE A 156 15.57 -2.08 9.22
CA PHE A 156 16.07 -3.44 9.10
C PHE A 156 15.07 -4.29 8.33
N ARG A 157 15.58 -5.27 7.57
CA ARG A 157 14.76 -6.26 6.89
C ARG A 157 15.42 -7.64 6.93
N GLY A 158 14.60 -8.67 7.01
CA GLY A 158 15.04 -10.06 6.91
C GLY A 158 13.91 -10.95 6.40
N SER A 159 14.26 -12.11 5.88
CA SER A 159 13.30 -13.14 5.50
C SER A 159 13.84 -14.50 5.91
N VAL A 160 12.99 -15.33 6.49
CA VAL A 160 13.36 -16.66 6.98
C VAL A 160 12.23 -17.65 6.70
N THR A 161 12.58 -18.89 6.36
CA THR A 161 11.62 -19.99 6.27
C THR A 161 11.86 -20.95 7.42
N VAL A 162 10.86 -21.15 8.26
CA VAL A 162 11.00 -21.88 9.53
C VAL A 162 9.99 -23.03 9.59
N PRO A 163 10.46 -24.27 9.79
CA PRO A 163 9.60 -25.42 10.06
C PRO A 163 8.77 -25.23 11.32
N GLN A 164 7.55 -25.77 11.32
CA GLN A 164 6.75 -25.82 12.54
C GLN A 164 7.49 -26.58 13.66
N GLY A 165 7.35 -26.09 14.89
CA GLY A 165 8.04 -26.60 16.08
C GLY A 165 9.46 -26.08 16.27
N LEU A 166 10.01 -25.28 15.35
CA LEU A 166 11.35 -24.70 15.48
C LEU A 166 11.32 -23.22 15.86
N ASN A 167 12.48 -22.76 16.31
CA ASN A 167 12.74 -21.39 16.75
C ASN A 167 13.75 -20.69 15.84
N PHE A 168 13.71 -19.37 15.88
CA PHE A 168 14.79 -18.51 15.37
C PHE A 168 14.86 -17.22 16.19
N VAL A 169 16.03 -16.60 16.25
CA VAL A 169 16.22 -15.30 16.90
C VAL A 169 16.02 -14.19 15.87
N MET A 170 15.27 -13.13 16.21
CA MET A 170 14.98 -12.04 15.26
C MET A 170 16.26 -11.38 14.73
N GLY A 171 17.26 -11.18 15.60
CA GLY A 171 18.54 -10.54 15.27
C GLY A 171 19.40 -11.31 14.27
N ASP A 172 19.28 -12.63 14.21
CA ASP A 172 20.01 -13.46 13.24
C ASP A 172 19.45 -13.32 11.82
N VAL A 173 18.17 -12.96 11.71
CA VAL A 173 17.46 -12.81 10.44
C VAL A 173 17.48 -11.37 9.93
N LEU A 174 17.46 -10.39 10.85
CA LEU A 174 17.37 -8.97 10.51
C LEU A 174 18.72 -8.39 10.07
N GLY A 175 18.83 -8.08 8.78
CA GLY A 175 19.94 -7.32 8.21
C GLY A 175 19.69 -5.81 8.24
N PRO A 176 20.71 -4.98 8.50
CA PRO A 176 20.59 -3.52 8.38
C PRO A 176 20.43 -3.11 6.91
N ASN A 177 19.47 -2.25 6.60
CA ASN A 177 19.33 -1.72 5.23
C ASN A 177 20.23 -0.51 4.95
N GLY A 178 20.76 0.14 5.99
CA GLY A 178 21.66 1.29 5.83
C GLY A 178 22.50 1.59 7.07
N PHE A 179 23.36 2.60 6.97
CA PHE A 179 24.34 2.94 8.00
C PHE A 179 23.74 3.57 9.27
N LEU A 180 22.49 4.04 9.21
CA LEU A 180 21.78 4.62 10.37
C LEU A 180 21.00 3.57 11.18
N SER A 181 21.05 2.31 10.76
CA SER A 181 20.34 1.22 11.40
C SER A 181 20.98 0.91 12.75
N LYS A 182 20.22 1.10 13.84
CA LYS A 182 20.65 0.76 15.21
C LYS A 182 19.80 -0.39 15.76
N PRO A 183 20.41 -1.51 16.17
CA PRO A 183 19.65 -2.63 16.71
C PRO A 183 18.95 -2.23 18.02
N THR A 184 17.74 -2.75 18.21
CA THR A 184 16.95 -2.56 19.44
C THR A 184 17.00 -3.82 20.31
N PRO A 185 16.67 -3.76 21.61
CA PRO A 185 16.62 -4.94 22.47
C PRO A 185 15.69 -6.05 21.95
N ALA A 186 14.64 -5.69 21.19
CA ALA A 186 13.74 -6.64 20.56
C ALA A 186 14.42 -7.65 19.62
N PHE A 187 15.62 -7.35 19.11
CA PHE A 187 16.38 -8.25 18.24
C PHE A 187 16.78 -9.55 18.96
N ASN A 188 16.86 -9.51 20.28
CA ASN A 188 17.18 -10.66 21.11
C ASN A 188 15.96 -11.55 21.43
N THR A 189 14.78 -11.21 20.90
CA THR A 189 13.56 -12.01 21.08
C THR A 189 13.63 -13.26 20.21
N GLU A 190 13.32 -14.41 20.79
CA GLU A 190 13.19 -15.67 20.07
C GLU A 190 11.74 -15.84 19.57
N VAL A 191 11.60 -16.24 18.31
CA VAL A 191 10.31 -16.51 17.68
C VAL A 191 10.17 -18.01 17.50
N HIS A 192 9.17 -18.59 18.15
CA HIS A 192 8.78 -19.98 17.98
C HIS A 192 7.59 -20.09 17.02
N VAL A 193 7.70 -21.00 16.05
CA VAL A 193 6.58 -21.37 15.18
C VAL A 193 5.84 -22.55 15.80
N ASN A 194 4.77 -22.29 16.54
CA ASN A 194 3.99 -23.36 17.19
C ASN A 194 3.34 -24.28 16.15
N LYS A 195 2.67 -23.70 15.16
CA LYS A 195 1.90 -24.45 14.17
C LYS A 195 1.67 -23.66 12.90
N PHE A 196 1.75 -24.34 11.77
CA PHE A 196 1.35 -23.82 10.47
C PHE A 196 0.07 -24.53 9.99
N ILE A 197 -0.90 -23.76 9.53
CA ILE A 197 -2.22 -24.26 9.12
C ILE A 197 -2.57 -23.67 7.75
N MET A 198 -3.06 -24.52 6.86
CA MET A 198 -3.66 -24.11 5.59
C MET A 198 -5.17 -24.34 5.66
N GLU A 199 -5.93 -23.28 5.48
CA GLU A 199 -7.38 -23.31 5.38
C GLU A 199 -7.79 -23.44 3.91
N TYR A 200 -8.87 -24.17 3.67
CA TYR A 200 -9.35 -24.47 2.33
C TYR A 200 -10.84 -24.11 2.24
N TYR A 201 -11.25 -23.64 1.06
CA TYR A 201 -12.66 -23.53 0.74
C TYR A 201 -13.28 -24.91 0.50
N ASN A 202 -14.60 -24.99 0.48
CA ASN A 202 -15.32 -26.21 0.11
C ASN A 202 -15.01 -26.68 -1.31
N SER A 203 -14.51 -25.79 -2.19
CA SER A 203 -14.02 -26.12 -3.53
C SER A 203 -12.68 -26.87 -3.52
N GLY A 204 -11.99 -26.94 -2.37
CA GLY A 204 -10.64 -27.51 -2.24
C GLY A 204 -9.51 -26.52 -2.54
N GLU A 205 -9.82 -25.28 -2.91
CA GLU A 205 -8.82 -24.23 -3.09
C GLU A 205 -8.36 -23.66 -1.75
N ILE A 206 -7.10 -23.23 -1.67
CA ILE A 206 -6.53 -22.65 -0.44
C ILE A 206 -7.17 -21.27 -0.21
N SER A 207 -7.79 -21.09 0.95
CA SER A 207 -8.44 -19.84 1.33
C SER A 207 -7.49 -18.92 2.11
N GLN A 208 -6.75 -19.47 3.07
CA GLN A 208 -5.86 -18.68 3.93
C GLN A 208 -4.74 -19.54 4.50
N TYR A 209 -3.59 -18.92 4.69
CA TYR A 209 -2.48 -19.47 5.45
C TYR A 209 -2.46 -18.82 6.82
N ARG A 210 -2.31 -19.64 7.87
CA ARG A 210 -2.19 -19.17 9.26
C ARG A 210 -0.97 -19.78 9.92
N THR A 211 -0.30 -18.96 10.71
CA THR A 211 0.84 -19.38 11.50
C THR A 211 0.65 -18.92 12.93
N ASP A 212 0.70 -19.85 13.87
CA ASP A 212 0.68 -19.53 15.29
C ASP A 212 2.10 -19.31 15.81
N LEU A 213 2.37 -18.09 16.28
CA LEU A 213 3.70 -17.65 16.71
C LEU A 213 3.69 -17.31 18.20
N SER A 214 4.74 -17.74 18.90
CA SER A 214 5.05 -17.31 20.27
C SER A 214 6.39 -16.59 20.29
N LEU A 215 6.44 -15.45 20.98
CA LEU A 215 7.63 -14.66 21.21
C LEU A 215 8.14 -14.92 22.62
N PHE A 216 9.42 -15.21 22.74
CA PHE A 216 10.09 -15.46 24.01
C PHE A 216 11.16 -14.41 24.26
N ASP A 217 11.21 -13.93 25.50
CA ASP A 217 12.30 -13.07 25.97
C ASP A 217 13.57 -13.90 26.20
N LEU A 218 14.69 -13.22 26.46
CA LEU A 218 15.98 -13.83 26.82
C LEU A 218 15.90 -14.76 28.04
N ASP A 219 14.97 -14.49 28.96
CA ASP A 219 14.72 -15.31 30.14
C ASP A 219 13.85 -16.56 29.84
N GLY A 220 13.50 -16.80 28.57
CA GLY A 220 12.66 -17.92 28.14
C GLY A 220 11.17 -17.75 28.47
N LYS A 221 10.75 -16.55 28.90
CA LYS A 221 9.35 -16.25 29.20
C LYS A 221 8.60 -15.88 27.93
N GLU A 222 7.43 -16.49 27.72
CA GLU A 222 6.53 -16.11 26.63
C GLU A 222 6.00 -14.68 26.84
N VAL A 223 6.38 -13.77 25.96
CA VAL A 223 6.00 -12.34 26.01
C VAL A 223 4.71 -12.11 25.25
N MET A 224 4.53 -12.79 24.12
CA MET A 224 3.38 -12.61 23.25
C MET A 224 3.11 -13.88 22.44
N ARG A 225 1.83 -14.21 22.28
CA ARG A 225 1.38 -15.23 21.32
C ARG A 225 0.36 -14.62 20.38
N LYS A 226 0.53 -14.85 19.07
CA LYS A 226 -0.46 -14.43 18.08
C LYS A 226 -0.44 -15.37 16.88
N THR A 227 -1.63 -15.75 16.43
CA THR A 227 -1.82 -16.40 15.14
C THR A 227 -1.92 -15.33 14.04
N ILE A 228 -0.96 -15.32 13.12
CA ILE A 228 -0.89 -14.39 12.00
C ILE A 228 -1.46 -14.99 10.71
N SER A 229 -1.71 -14.11 9.74
CA SER A 229 -2.06 -14.47 8.36
C SER A 229 -1.51 -13.41 7.39
N VAL A 230 -1.61 -13.65 6.08
CA VAL A 230 -1.03 -12.78 5.04
C VAL A 230 -1.41 -11.30 5.19
N ASN A 231 -2.63 -11.01 5.67
CA ASN A 231 -3.13 -9.64 5.85
C ASN A 231 -3.19 -9.17 7.31
N ASP A 232 -2.81 -10.03 8.27
CA ASP A 232 -2.78 -9.69 9.69
C ASP A 232 -1.41 -10.03 10.30
N PRO A 233 -0.43 -9.10 10.20
CA PRO A 233 0.91 -9.33 10.70
C PRO A 233 1.01 -9.24 12.24
N LEU A 234 2.08 -9.79 12.81
CA LEU A 234 2.45 -9.58 14.21
C LEU A 234 3.31 -8.31 14.30
N ARG A 235 3.01 -7.44 15.27
CA ARG A 235 3.82 -6.25 15.56
C ARG A 235 4.27 -6.28 17.01
N TYR A 236 5.57 -6.19 17.23
CA TYR A 236 6.18 -6.21 18.55
C TYR A 236 7.42 -5.31 18.56
N ASP A 237 7.44 -4.34 19.48
CA ASP A 237 8.54 -3.40 19.72
C ASP A 237 9.19 -2.81 18.45
N GLY A 238 8.36 -2.29 17.53
CA GLY A 238 8.80 -1.70 16.26
C GLY A 238 9.12 -2.70 15.15
N ILE A 239 9.12 -4.00 15.43
CA ILE A 239 9.31 -5.09 14.47
C ILE A 239 7.94 -5.56 13.99
N THR A 240 7.77 -5.69 12.67
CA THR A 240 6.59 -6.29 12.05
C THR A 240 6.97 -7.58 11.33
N ILE A 241 6.30 -8.67 11.68
CA ILE A 241 6.48 -10.00 11.09
C ILE A 241 5.29 -10.26 10.16
N TYR A 242 5.59 -10.38 8.87
CA TYR A 242 4.64 -10.70 7.81
C TYR A 242 4.77 -12.15 7.41
N GLN A 243 3.63 -12.80 7.18
CA GLN A 243 3.61 -14.10 6.54
C GLN A 243 3.62 -13.91 5.03
N THR A 244 4.73 -14.26 4.38
CA THR A 244 4.96 -14.02 2.96
C THR A 244 5.01 -15.29 2.13
N ASP A 245 5.42 -16.41 2.73
CA ASP A 245 5.56 -17.67 2.00
C ASP A 245 5.22 -18.91 2.86
N TRP A 246 5.29 -20.08 2.22
CA TRP A 246 5.17 -21.38 2.87
C TRP A 246 5.95 -22.46 2.12
N SER A 247 6.33 -23.52 2.83
CA SER A 247 7.02 -24.67 2.27
C SER A 247 6.63 -25.96 3.02
N ILE A 248 7.11 -27.11 2.55
CA ILE A 248 7.03 -28.38 3.29
C ILE A 248 8.48 -28.78 3.58
N SER A 249 8.78 -29.04 4.85
CA SER A 249 10.13 -29.38 5.30
C SER A 249 10.39 -30.87 5.30
N ALA A 250 9.43 -31.63 5.83
CA ALA A 250 9.57 -33.06 5.99
C ALA A 250 8.22 -33.78 5.86
N LEU A 251 8.25 -35.01 5.39
CA LEU A 251 7.14 -35.95 5.51
C LEU A 251 7.49 -37.00 6.56
N GLN A 252 6.57 -37.24 7.48
CA GLN A 252 6.67 -38.32 8.45
C GLN A 252 6.00 -39.57 7.89
N VAL A 253 6.79 -40.63 7.77
CA VAL A 253 6.35 -41.87 7.13
C VAL A 253 6.65 -43.07 8.03
N LEU A 254 5.69 -43.99 8.16
CA LEU A 254 5.90 -45.33 8.71
C LEU A 254 6.09 -46.32 7.56
N LYS A 255 7.09 -47.18 7.69
CA LYS A 255 7.41 -48.26 6.75
C LYS A 255 7.27 -49.58 7.50
N ASN A 256 6.34 -50.45 7.09
CA ASN A 256 6.08 -51.74 7.75
C ASN A 256 5.87 -51.62 9.27
N ASP A 257 5.14 -50.58 9.69
CA ASP A 257 4.91 -50.24 11.10
C ASP A 257 6.18 -49.82 11.89
N GLU A 258 7.31 -49.61 11.20
CA GLU A 258 8.54 -49.01 11.74
C GLU A 258 8.62 -47.51 11.39
N GLY A 259 9.12 -46.70 12.34
CA GLY A 259 9.27 -45.24 12.21
C GLY A 259 8.66 -44.49 13.40
N PRO A 260 8.29 -43.19 13.27
CA PRO A 260 8.20 -42.42 12.02
C PRO A 260 9.56 -41.93 11.52
N PHE A 261 9.80 -42.08 10.22
CA PHE A 261 10.96 -41.52 9.53
C PHE A 261 10.64 -40.11 9.02
N ASN A 262 11.48 -39.13 9.35
CA ASN A 262 11.39 -37.76 8.82
C ASN A 262 12.13 -37.68 7.48
N LEU A 263 11.39 -37.80 6.37
CA LEU A 263 11.95 -37.66 5.03
C LEU A 263 12.01 -36.19 4.65
N ALA A 264 13.21 -35.67 4.38
CA ALA A 264 13.37 -34.30 3.92
C ALA A 264 12.67 -34.09 2.58
N VAL A 265 12.02 -32.94 2.43
CA VAL A 265 11.23 -32.61 1.24
C VAL A 265 11.92 -31.48 0.48
N ALA A 266 12.04 -31.65 -0.82
CA ALA A 266 12.63 -30.64 -1.71
C ALA A 266 11.54 -30.01 -2.59
N ARG A 267 11.65 -28.69 -2.80
CA ARG A 267 10.81 -27.99 -3.79
C ARG A 267 11.32 -28.28 -5.19
N LEU A 268 10.44 -28.80 -6.04
CA LEU A 268 10.72 -29.07 -7.45
C LEU A 268 10.42 -27.81 -8.29
N LYS A 269 11.33 -27.48 -9.21
CA LYS A 269 11.13 -26.36 -10.15
C LYS A 269 10.17 -26.78 -11.25
N LEU A 270 9.03 -26.12 -11.33
CA LEU A 270 8.04 -26.28 -12.40
C LEU A 270 8.02 -25.01 -13.27
N ASN A 271 7.63 -25.17 -14.54
CA ASN A 271 7.33 -24.03 -15.41
C ASN A 271 5.96 -23.45 -15.00
N GLY A 272 5.97 -22.55 -14.02
CA GLY A 272 4.79 -21.83 -13.52
C GLY A 272 4.82 -21.56 -12.01
N ASP A 273 3.79 -20.88 -11.50
CA ASP A 273 3.72 -20.45 -10.09
C ASP A 273 3.28 -21.55 -9.11
N LYS A 274 2.99 -22.76 -9.61
CA LYS A 274 2.53 -23.87 -8.76
C LYS A 274 3.72 -24.48 -8.01
N LYS A 275 3.58 -24.58 -6.69
CA LYS A 275 4.54 -25.28 -5.85
C LYS A 275 4.31 -26.79 -5.94
N LEU A 276 5.40 -27.52 -6.15
CA LEU A 276 5.43 -28.97 -6.06
C LEU A 276 6.62 -29.35 -5.20
N PHE A 277 6.37 -30.28 -4.31
CA PHE A 277 7.33 -30.80 -3.36
C PHE A 277 7.51 -32.28 -3.62
N GLY A 278 8.74 -32.76 -3.51
CA GLY A 278 9.09 -34.15 -3.72
C GLY A 278 9.99 -34.67 -2.61
N THR A 279 9.80 -35.94 -2.27
CA THR A 279 10.72 -36.71 -1.43
C THR A 279 10.78 -38.15 -1.91
N PHE A 280 11.77 -38.90 -1.44
CA PHE A 280 12.07 -40.24 -1.88
C PHE A 280 12.34 -41.14 -0.68
N LEU A 281 11.63 -42.26 -0.59
CA LEU A 281 11.82 -43.29 0.43
C LEU A 281 12.54 -44.49 -0.20
N PRO A 282 13.81 -44.76 0.13
CA PRO A 282 14.50 -45.93 -0.38
C PRO A 282 13.89 -47.22 0.20
N THR A 283 13.54 -48.17 -0.68
CA THR A 283 12.93 -49.46 -0.28
C THR A 283 13.96 -50.57 -0.14
N GLY A 284 15.12 -50.48 -0.82
CA GLY A 284 16.26 -51.38 -0.69
C GLY A 284 17.55 -50.85 -1.34
N GLY A 285 18.68 -51.48 -1.03
CA GLY A 285 20.01 -51.12 -1.55
C GLY A 285 20.81 -50.17 -0.65
N ASN A 286 22.12 -50.05 -0.93
CA ASN A 286 22.99 -49.10 -0.25
C ASN A 286 22.54 -47.67 -0.62
N ALA A 287 22.24 -46.81 0.36
CA ALA A 287 21.69 -45.46 0.12
C ALA A 287 22.62 -44.56 -0.72
N ASP A 288 23.90 -44.95 -0.84
CA ASP A 288 24.93 -44.26 -1.62
C ASP A 288 25.10 -44.79 -3.06
N ALA A 289 24.32 -45.79 -3.48
CA ALA A 289 24.39 -46.33 -4.83
C ALA A 289 23.67 -45.41 -5.84
N PRO A 290 24.16 -45.25 -7.08
CA PRO A 290 23.51 -44.38 -8.07
C PRO A 290 22.16 -44.90 -8.60
N ASP A 291 21.77 -46.14 -8.29
CA ASP A 291 20.53 -46.80 -8.72
C ASP A 291 19.70 -47.27 -7.51
N VAL A 292 19.50 -46.38 -6.53
CA VAL A 292 18.63 -46.70 -5.38
C VAL A 292 17.19 -46.77 -5.86
N LYS A 293 16.56 -47.94 -5.68
CA LYS A 293 15.13 -48.12 -5.88
C LYS A 293 14.35 -47.69 -4.65
N GLY A 294 13.20 -47.07 -4.88
CA GLY A 294 12.41 -46.52 -3.80
C GLY A 294 11.11 -45.89 -4.26
N ILE A 295 10.33 -45.49 -3.28
CA ILE A 295 9.01 -44.92 -3.43
C ILE A 295 9.16 -43.41 -3.54
N SER A 296 8.70 -42.84 -4.64
CA SER A 296 8.69 -41.39 -4.84
C SER A 296 7.38 -40.81 -4.33
N MET A 297 7.46 -39.73 -3.58
CA MET A 297 6.29 -39.03 -3.02
C MET A 297 6.28 -37.59 -3.48
N LEU A 298 5.12 -37.13 -3.97
CA LEU A 298 4.91 -35.76 -4.43
C LEU A 298 3.76 -35.10 -3.67
N ALA A 299 3.93 -33.85 -3.27
CA ALA A 299 2.92 -33.08 -2.57
C ALA A 299 2.77 -31.69 -3.20
N ARG A 300 1.53 -31.25 -3.42
CA ARG A 300 1.21 -29.87 -3.84
C ARG A 300 0.73 -29.01 -2.69
N ASP A 301 0.31 -29.65 -1.61
CA ASP A 301 -0.19 -29.06 -0.37
C ASP A 301 0.10 -30.01 0.81
N LEU A 302 -0.38 -29.70 2.02
CA LEU A 302 -0.20 -30.52 3.21
C LEU A 302 -1.30 -31.58 3.40
N GLN A 303 -2.26 -31.69 2.49
CA GLN A 303 -3.40 -32.61 2.62
C GLN A 303 -3.31 -33.81 1.68
N SER A 304 -2.61 -33.70 0.56
CA SER A 304 -2.63 -34.71 -0.49
C SER A 304 -1.21 -35.07 -0.92
N ILE A 305 -0.79 -36.29 -0.58
CA ILE A 305 0.50 -36.85 -0.97
C ILE A 305 0.28 -37.95 -2.00
N ILE A 306 0.88 -37.78 -3.16
CA ILE A 306 0.83 -38.69 -4.29
C ILE A 306 2.01 -39.63 -4.19
N LEU A 307 1.77 -40.94 -4.26
CA LEU A 307 2.80 -41.98 -4.18
C LEU A 307 2.98 -42.67 -5.53
N TYR A 308 4.24 -42.89 -5.90
CA TYR A 308 4.68 -43.63 -7.07
C TYR A 308 5.55 -44.81 -6.64
N ASP A 309 5.43 -45.93 -7.35
CA ASP A 309 6.25 -47.13 -7.13
C ASP A 309 7.69 -46.95 -7.64
N GLU A 310 8.49 -48.02 -7.52
CA GLU A 310 9.91 -48.04 -7.91
C GLU A 310 10.12 -47.85 -9.41
N GLU A 311 9.10 -48.15 -10.22
CA GLU A 311 9.08 -47.98 -11.67
C GLU A 311 8.52 -46.61 -12.10
N GLY A 312 8.11 -45.77 -11.14
CA GLY A 312 7.54 -44.44 -11.39
C GLY A 312 6.07 -44.47 -11.83
N LYS A 313 5.37 -45.59 -11.65
CA LYS A 313 3.93 -45.72 -11.90
C LYS A 313 3.14 -45.25 -10.69
N PHE A 314 2.04 -44.55 -10.96
CA PHE A 314 1.15 -44.02 -9.93
C PHE A 314 0.49 -45.17 -9.15
N VAL A 315 0.63 -45.13 -7.82
CA VAL A 315 0.00 -46.10 -6.91
C VAL A 315 -1.28 -45.52 -6.32
N GLY A 316 -1.22 -44.29 -5.83
CA GLY A 316 -2.37 -43.68 -5.17
C GLY A 316 -2.07 -42.36 -4.48
N VAL A 317 -3.10 -41.83 -3.82
CA VAL A 317 -3.02 -40.61 -3.01
C VAL A 317 -3.33 -40.98 -1.55
N ARG A 318 -2.58 -40.38 -0.62
CA ARG A 318 -2.81 -40.49 0.82
C ARG A 318 -2.87 -39.12 1.46
N ARG A 319 -3.77 -39.00 2.43
CA ARG A 319 -3.88 -37.83 3.28
C ARG A 319 -3.04 -38.06 4.53
N PRO A 320 -2.16 -37.13 4.92
CA PRO A 320 -1.45 -37.20 6.19
C PRO A 320 -2.46 -37.34 7.35
N ASN A 321 -2.08 -38.11 8.37
CA ASN A 321 -2.90 -38.41 9.55
C ASN A 321 -4.21 -39.20 9.27
N SER A 322 -4.35 -39.81 8.08
CA SER A 322 -5.49 -40.68 7.77
C SER A 322 -5.44 -42.06 8.44
N LYS A 323 -4.26 -42.49 8.90
CA LYS A 323 -4.00 -43.83 9.46
C LYS A 323 -4.34 -44.99 8.51
N LEU A 324 -4.37 -44.69 7.21
CA LEU A 324 -4.68 -45.66 6.16
C LEU A 324 -3.40 -46.01 5.40
N PRO A 325 -2.79 -47.18 5.66
CA PRO A 325 -1.60 -47.60 4.94
C PRO A 325 -1.89 -47.87 3.46
N ILE A 326 -0.84 -47.86 2.64
CA ILE A 326 -0.84 -48.31 1.25
C ILE A 326 0.27 -49.33 1.06
N ASP A 327 -0.04 -50.43 0.39
CA ASP A 327 0.95 -51.45 0.05
C ASP A 327 1.55 -51.12 -1.33
N ILE A 328 2.87 -50.99 -1.38
CA ILE A 328 3.64 -50.73 -2.59
C ILE A 328 4.73 -51.78 -2.66
N ASN A 329 4.62 -52.70 -3.62
CA ASN A 329 5.58 -53.77 -3.86
C ASN A 329 5.91 -54.61 -2.59
N GLY A 330 4.92 -54.86 -1.73
CA GLY A 330 5.09 -55.62 -0.48
C GLY A 330 5.62 -54.79 0.69
N THR A 331 5.79 -53.48 0.51
CA THR A 331 6.12 -52.52 1.58
C THR A 331 4.87 -51.74 1.96
N LYS A 332 4.46 -51.87 3.22
CA LYS A 332 3.35 -51.09 3.80
C LYS A 332 3.85 -49.70 4.17
N VAL A 333 3.29 -48.67 3.55
CA VAL A 333 3.65 -47.26 3.78
C VAL A 333 2.46 -46.51 4.36
N GLU A 334 2.68 -45.76 5.43
CA GLU A 334 1.68 -44.86 6.02
C GLU A 334 2.25 -43.45 6.17
N ILE A 335 1.50 -42.44 5.73
CA ILE A 335 1.86 -41.03 5.90
C ILE A 335 1.28 -40.52 7.21
N VAL A 336 2.15 -40.33 8.21
CA VAL A 336 1.78 -39.90 9.57
C VAL A 336 1.43 -38.42 9.57
N ASP A 337 2.36 -37.57 9.11
CA ASP A 337 2.18 -36.13 9.09
C ASP A 337 3.01 -35.46 7.98
N ALA A 338 2.61 -34.24 7.60
CA ALA A 338 3.37 -33.37 6.71
C ALA A 338 3.81 -32.12 7.48
N ILE A 339 5.11 -32.00 7.69
CA ILE A 339 5.68 -30.90 8.47
C ILE A 339 5.80 -29.66 7.59
N GLY A 340 4.87 -28.73 7.77
CA GLY A 340 4.86 -27.45 7.10
C GLY A 340 5.92 -26.49 7.63
N SER A 341 6.35 -25.60 6.74
CA SER A 341 7.21 -24.45 7.02
C SER A 341 6.48 -23.16 6.67
N THR A 342 6.69 -22.12 7.47
CA THR A 342 6.20 -20.77 7.20
C THR A 342 7.35 -19.88 6.75
N GLY A 343 7.14 -19.10 5.69
CA GLY A 343 8.02 -18.02 5.27
C GLY A 343 7.60 -16.72 5.94
N LEU A 344 8.51 -16.14 6.71
CA LEU A 344 8.29 -14.92 7.49
C LEU A 344 9.24 -13.82 7.02
N ASP A 345 8.68 -12.67 6.69
CA ASP A 345 9.43 -11.44 6.43
C ASP A 345 9.37 -10.54 7.67
N LEU A 346 10.53 -10.17 8.19
CA LEU A 346 10.65 -9.25 9.31
C LEU A 346 11.04 -7.88 8.78
N LYS A 347 10.35 -6.84 9.25
CA LYS A 347 10.62 -5.44 8.89
C LYS A 347 10.62 -4.57 10.14
N VAL A 348 11.64 -3.74 10.26
CA VAL A 348 11.73 -2.67 11.26
C VAL A 348 11.63 -1.33 10.54
N SER A 349 10.81 -0.42 11.05
CA SER A 349 10.69 0.94 10.50
C SER A 349 10.95 1.94 11.60
N ILE A 350 11.85 2.90 11.32
CA ILE A 350 12.22 4.00 12.21
C ILE A 350 11.47 5.25 11.79
#